data_AF-A0A522GPS9-F1
#
_entry.id   AF-A0A522GPS9-F1
#
_cell.length_a   1.000
_cell.length_b   1.000
_cell.length_c   1.000
_cell.angle_alpha   90.00
_cell.angle_beta   90.00
_cell.angle_gamma   90.00
#
_symmetry.space_group_name_H-M   'P 1'
#
loop_
_entity.id
_entity.type
_entity.pdbx_description
1 polymer ?
#
loop_
_entity_poly.entity_id
_entity_poly.type
_entity_poly.pdbx_seq_one_letter_code
_entity_poly.pdbx_strand_id
1 'polypeptide(L)' 'MELLDRIKLNARKHNKRIVLPEGYEERTIKAADIAFQEGLAQIIII' A
#
# COMPACT_ATOMS: atom_id res chain seq x y z
N MET A 1 -1.52 16.53 13.41
CA MET A 1 -1.51 15.36 12.51
C MET A 1 -0.31 15.51 11.61
N GLU A 2 0.61 14.56 11.66
CA GLU A 2 1.79 14.58 10.80
C GLU A 2 1.37 14.40 9.33
N LEU A 3 2.18 14.89 8.40
CA LEU A 3 1.89 14.84 6.96
C LEU A 3 1.55 13.42 6.49
N LEU A 4 2.26 12.42 7.03
CA LEU A 4 2.06 11.02 6.71
C LEU A 4 0.65 10.51 7.09
N ASP A 5 0.13 10.94 8.24
CA ASP A 5 -1.21 10.55 8.69
C ASP A 5 -2.28 11.04 7.72
N ARG A 6 -2.14 12.28 7.23
CA ARG A 6 -3.07 12.85 6.24
C ARG A 6 -3.03 12.09 4.91
N ILE A 7 -1.84 11.64 4.50
CA ILE A 7 -1.67 10.82 3.29
C ILE A 7 -2.32 9.45 3.49
N LYS A 8 -2.03 8.77 4.60
CA LYS A 8 -2.62 7.46 4.92
C LYS A 8 -4.15 7.53 5.01
N LEU A 9 -4.71 8.57 5.61
CA LEU A 9 -6.17 8.77 5.67
C LEU A 9 -6.79 8.91 4.28
N ASN A 10 -6.17 9.68 3.39
CA ASN A 10 -6.63 9.82 2.01
C ASN A 10 -6.46 8.52 1.21
N ALA A 11 -5.37 7.77 1.45
CA ALA A 11 -5.15 6.48 0.82
C ALA A 11 -6.29 5.50 1.16
N ARG A 12 -6.61 5.34 2.46
CA ARG A 12 -7.74 4.53 2.92
C ARG A 12 -9.06 4.95 2.29
N LYS A 13 -9.32 6.27 2.20
CA LYS A 13 -10.55 6.81 1.61
C LYS A 13 -10.73 6.41 0.13
N HIS A 14 -9.66 6.40 -0.65
CA HIS A 14 -9.73 6.13 -2.09
C HIS A 14 -9.39 4.69 -2.46
N ASN A 15 -8.74 3.95 -1.55
CA ASN A 15 -8.32 2.54 -1.68
C ASN A 15 -7.87 2.17 -3.09
N LYS A 16 -6.91 2.94 -3.61
CA LYS A 16 -6.49 2.83 -5.01
C LYS A 16 -5.77 1.52 -5.27
N ARG A 17 -5.76 1.09 -6.53
CA ARG A 17 -5.02 -0.09 -6.98
C ARG A 17 -3.55 0.23 -7.22
N ILE A 18 -2.65 -0.58 -6.68
CA ILE A 18 -1.20 -0.51 -6.89
C ILE A 18 -0.76 -1.83 -7.50
N VAL A 19 -0.04 -1.76 -8.63
CA VAL A 19 0.52 -2.92 -9.31
C VAL A 19 2.03 -2.94 -9.06
N LEU A 20 2.54 -4.03 -8.51
CA LEU A 20 3.94 -4.23 -8.16
C LEU A 20 4.51 -5.34 -9.05
N PRO A 21 5.20 -5.00 -10.16
CA PRO A 21 5.89 -5.99 -10.98
C PRO A 21 7.15 -6.56 -10.30
N GLU A 22 7.62 -5.95 -9.21
CA GLU A 22 8.78 -6.40 -8.43
C GLU A 22 8.37 -7.43 -7.35
N GLY A 23 7.40 -8.30 -7.67
CA GLY A 23 6.81 -9.29 -6.77
C GLY A 23 7.76 -10.33 -6.18
N TYR A 24 9.01 -10.34 -6.63
CA TYR A 24 10.07 -11.22 -6.18
C TYR A 24 10.97 -10.59 -5.09
N GLU A 25 10.86 -9.27 -4.85
CA GLU A 25 11.65 -8.60 -3.81
C GLU A 25 10.94 -8.67 -2.44
N GLU A 26 11.60 -9.28 -1.45
CA GLU A 26 11.05 -9.44 -0.09
C GLU A 26 10.59 -8.11 0.53
N ARG A 27 11.35 -7.02 0.31
CA ARG A 27 10.99 -5.69 0.82
C ARG A 27 9.69 -5.17 0.21
N THR A 28 9.47 -5.42 -1.08
CA THR A 28 8.26 -5.02 -1.80
C THR A 28 7.06 -5.82 -1.30
N ILE A 29 7.23 -7.13 -1.09
CA ILE A 29 6.19 -8.00 -0.51
C ILE A 29 5.82 -7.55 0.90
N LYS A 30 6.80 -7.25 1.77
CA LYS A 30 6.56 -6.76 3.13
C LYS A 30 5.81 -5.43 3.14
N ALA A 31 6.20 -4.49 2.27
CA ALA A 31 5.51 -3.22 2.16
C ALA A 31 4.07 -3.37 1.64
N ALA A 32 3.87 -4.26 0.66
CA ALA A 32 2.57 -4.62 0.13
C ALA A 32 1.65 -5.20 1.22
N ASP A 33 2.17 -6.12 2.05
CA ASP A 33 1.40 -6.71 3.14
C ASP A 33 0.99 -5.65 4.18
N ILE A 34 1.92 -4.79 4.61
CA ILE A 34 1.59 -3.69 5.53
C ILE A 34 0.52 -2.76 4.93
N ALA A 35 0.67 -2.37 3.67
CA ALA A 35 -0.30 -1.50 3.00
C ALA A 35 -1.68 -2.16 2.85
N PHE A 36 -1.71 -3.47 2.64
CA PHE A 36 -2.94 -4.26 2.57
C PHE A 36 -3.62 -4.39 3.93
N GLN A 37 -2.87 -4.76 4.98
CA GLN A 37 -3.38 -4.87 6.36
C GLN A 37 -3.91 -3.53 6.90
N GLU A 38 -3.23 -2.42 6.57
CA GLU A 38 -3.67 -1.08 6.94
C GLU A 38 -4.83 -0.53 6.07
N GLY A 39 -5.27 -1.28 5.05
CA GLY A 39 -6.35 -0.89 4.14
C GLY A 39 -6.02 0.33 3.29
N LEU A 40 -4.74 0.57 3.00
CA LEU A 40 -4.28 1.77 2.28
C LEU A 40 -4.51 1.68 0.77
N ALA A 41 -4.46 0.47 0.21
CA ALA A 41 -4.53 0.22 -1.22
C ALA A 41 -4.90 -1.25 -1.55
N GLN A 42 -5.41 -1.46 -2.76
CA GLN A 42 -5.57 -2.79 -3.34
C GLN A 42 -4.28 -3.17 -4.07
N ILE A 43 -3.58 -4.21 -3.61
CA ILE A 43 -2.29 -4.59 -4.20
C ILE A 43 -2.48 -5.72 -5.22
N ILE A 44 -1.88 -5.56 -6.41
CA ILE A 44 -1.62 -6.66 -7.34
C ILE A 44 -0.11 -6.87 -7.39
N ILE A 45 0.31 -8.11 -7.31
CA ILE A 45 1.69 -8.53 -7.55
C ILE A 45 1.69 -9.36 -8.84
N ILE A 46 2.63 -9.09 -9.75
CA ILE A 46 2.80 -9.80 -11.03
C ILE A 46 4.11 -10.60 -10.99
#